data_AF-A0A7X7MFM7-F1
#
_entry.id   AF-A0A7X7MFM7-F1
#
_cell.length_a   1.000
_cell.length_b   1.000
_cell.length_c   1.000
_cell.angle_alpha   90.00
_cell.angle_beta   90.00
_cell.angle_gamma   90.00
#
_symmetry.space_group_name_H-M   'P 1'
#
loop_
_entity.id
_entity.type
_entity.pdbx_description
1 polymer ?
#
loop_
_entity_poly.entity_id
_entity_poly.type
_entity_poly.pdbx_seq_one_letter_code
_entity_poly.pdbx_strand_id
1 'polypeptide(L)' 'MPTVLLHTCCAPCASVCIERLRADDLAVTLFFSNANIGDGDEYARRLEAV' A
#
# COMPACT_ATOMS: atom_id res chain seq x y z
N MET A 1 -15.01 2.07 16.20
CA MET A 1 -14.04 2.53 15.18
C MET A 1 -14.32 1.79 13.89
N PRO A 2 -14.72 2.48 12.80
CA PRO A 2 -14.89 1.84 11.50
C PRO A 2 -13.54 1.38 10.94
N THR A 3 -13.56 0.30 10.16
CA THR A 3 -12.34 -0.32 9.59
C THR A 3 -12.28 -0.13 8.08
N VAL A 4 -11.10 0.24 7.58
CA VAL A 4 -10.81 0.41 6.15
C VAL A 4 -9.71 -0.55 5.74
N LEU A 5 -9.94 -1.32 4.68
CA LEU A 5 -8.91 -2.07 3.98
C LEU A 5 -8.40 -1.22 2.80
N LEU A 6 -7.18 -0.72 2.90
CA LEU A 6 -6.58 0.15 1.89
C LEU A 6 -5.69 -0.64 0.95
N HIS A 7 -6.06 -0.72 -0.33
CA HIS A 7 -5.18 -1.26 -1.36
C HIS A 7 -3.99 -0.31 -1.58
N THR A 8 -2.78 -0.88 -1.51
CA THR A 8 -1.52 -0.15 -1.64
C THR A 8 -0.62 -0.84 -2.65
N CYS A 9 -0.23 -0.12 -3.70
CA CYS A 9 0.70 -0.61 -4.72
C CYS A 9 2.17 -0.21 -4.45
N CYS A 10 2.41 0.72 -3.50
CA CYS A 10 3.73 1.18 -3.09
C CYS A 10 3.68 1.88 -1.72
N ALA A 11 4.80 1.90 -0.97
CA ALA A 11 4.88 2.59 0.32
C ALA A 11 4.57 4.11 0.26
N PRO A 12 5.09 4.90 -0.70
CA PRO A 12 4.77 6.34 -0.78
C PRO A 12 3.32 6.62 -1.18
N CYS A 13 2.65 5.66 -1.83
CA CYS A 13 1.24 5.78 -2.23
C CYS A 13 0.30 5.82 -1.01
N ALA A 14 0.74 5.26 0.13
CA ALA A 14 -0.10 5.06 1.31
C ALA A 14 0.03 6.18 2.36
N SER A 15 1.12 6.96 2.35
CA SER A 15 1.49 7.84 3.47
C SER A 15 0.44 8.92 3.73
N VAL A 16 0.05 9.69 2.71
CA VAL A 16 -0.96 10.75 2.84
C VAL A 16 -2.35 10.17 3.14
N CYS A 17 -2.70 9.03 2.52
CA CYS A 17 -3.98 8.37 2.73
C CYS A 17 -4.15 7.90 4.18
N ILE A 18 -3.12 7.25 4.75
CA ILE A 18 -3.14 6.78 6.13
C ILE A 18 -3.28 7.96 7.10
N GLU A 19 -2.56 9.05 6.88
CA GLU A 19 -2.67 10.23 7.76
C GLU A 19 -4.10 10.80 7.77
N ARG A 20 -4.72 10.96 6.60
CA ARG A 20 -6.10 11.46 6.51
C ARG A 20 -7.11 10.51 7.13
N LEU A 21 -7.04 9.22 6.79
CA LEU A 21 -7.96 8.22 7.33
C LEU A 21 -7.85 8.09 8.86
N ARG A 22 -6.64 8.21 9.42
CA ARG A 22 -6.46 8.21 10.88
C ARG A 22 -6.98 9.49 11.54
N ALA A 23 -6.87 10.64 10.89
CA ALA A 23 -7.46 11.89 11.38
C ALA A 23 -9.00 11.81 11.47
N ASP A 24 -9.62 10.94 10.66
CA ASP A 24 -11.05 10.64 10.67
C ASP A 24 -11.43 9.49 11.64
N ASP A 25 -10.53 9.07 12.54
CA ASP A 25 -10.72 8.00 13.53
C ASP A 25 -11.05 6.62 12.90
N LEU A 26 -10.43 6.31 11.77
CA LEU A 26 -10.57 5.01 11.08
C LEU A 26 -9.40 4.07 11.42
N ALA A 27 -9.73 2.81 11.69
CA ALA A 27 -8.75 1.73 11.74
C ALA A 27 -8.36 1.33 10.30
N VAL A 28 -7.10 1.54 9.93
CA VAL A 28 -6.61 1.25 8.57
C VAL A 28 -5.76 -0.02 8.57
N THR A 29 -6.13 -0.98 7.73
CA THR A 29 -5.33 -2.16 7.38
C THR A 29 -4.83 -2.01 5.96
N LEU A 30 -3.53 -2.21 5.72
CA LEU A 30 -2.95 -2.13 4.38
C LEU A 30 -3.02 -3.48 3.68
N PHE A 31 -3.43 -3.46 2.42
CA PHE A 31 -3.41 -4.60 1.52
C PHE A 31 -2.44 -4.34 0.38
N PHE A 32 -1.29 -5.04 0.42
CA PHE A 32 -0.25 -4.92 -0.58
C PHE A 32 -0.32 -6.11 -1.55
N SER A 33 -0.63 -5.85 -2.83
CA SER A 33 -0.88 -6.93 -3.80
C SER A 33 0.02 -6.92 -5.03
N ASN A 34 0.94 -5.95 -5.17
CA ASN A 34 1.88 -5.84 -6.29
C ASN A 34 1.26 -5.98 -7.70
N ALA A 35 -0.02 -5.67 -7.86
CA ALA A 35 -0.73 -5.82 -9.14
C ALA A 35 -0.23 -4.85 -10.23
N ASN A 36 0.61 -3.87 -9.85
CA ASN A 36 1.30 -2.93 -10.74
C ASN A 36 2.62 -3.48 -11.29
N ILE A 37 3.07 -4.67 -10.88
CA ILE A 37 4.26 -5.32 -11.41
C ILE A 37 3.84 -6.21 -12.58
N GLY A 38 4.25 -5.84 -13.79
CA GLY A 38 3.79 -6.47 -15.02
C GLY A 38 4.47 -7.79 -15.36
N ASP A 39 5.80 -7.86 -15.22
CA ASP A 39 6.61 -9.03 -15.59
C ASP A 39 7.50 -9.52 -14.44
N GLY A 40 8.01 -10.75 -14.59
CA GLY A 40 8.84 -11.41 -13.58
C GLY A 40 10.19 -10.73 -13.35
N ASP A 41 10.76 -10.10 -14.37
CA ASP A 41 12.06 -9.42 -14.27
C ASP A 41 11.91 -8.12 -13.45
N GLU A 42 10.83 -7.36 -13.65
CA GLU A 42 10.49 -6.19 -12.85
C GLU A 42 10.19 -6.56 -11.40
N TYR A 43 9.53 -7.71 -11.16
CA TYR A 43 9.36 -8.23 -9.81
C TYR A 43 10.71 -8.49 -9.13
N ALA A 44 11.62 -9.20 -9.81
CA ALA A 44 12.95 -9.51 -9.29
C ALA A 44 13.75 -8.24 -8.98
N ARG A 45 13.78 -7.27 -9.90
CA ARG A 45 14.45 -5.97 -9.70
C ARG A 45 13.91 -5.22 -8.48
N ARG A 46 12.58 -5.16 -8.31
CA ARG A 46 11.96 -4.47 -7.18
C ARG A 46 12.19 -5.18 -5.85
N LEU A 47 12.30 -6.51 -5.87
CA LEU A 47 12.61 -7.31 -4.69
C LEU A 47 14.07 -7.10 -4.24
N GLU A 48 15.01 -7.00 -5.18
CA GLU A 48 16.44 -6.73 -4.90
C GLU A 48 16.69 -5.30 -4.41
N ALA A 49 15.82 -4.35 -4.78
CA ALA A 49 15.94 -2.95 -4.39
C ALA A 49 15.50 -2.64 -2.94
N VAL A 50 15.07 -3.64 -2.18
CA VAL A 50 14.61 -3.52 -0.77
C VAL A 50 15.77 -3.68 0.20
#